data_AF-A0A926V083-F1
#
_entry.id   AF-A0A926V083-F1
#
_cell.length_a   1.000
_cell.length_b   1.000
_cell.length_c   1.000
_cell.angle_alpha   90.00
_cell.angle_beta   90.00
_cell.angle_gamma   90.00
#
_symmetry.space_group_name_H-M   'P 1'
#
loop_
_entity.id
_entity.type
_entity.pdbx_description
1 polymer ?
#
loop_
_entity_poly.entity_id
_entity_poly.type
_entity_poly.pdbx_seq_one_letter_code
_entity_poly.pdbx_strand_id
1 'polypeptide(L)'
;MTRALVLLLFVLLLPILPAQAASCRAIAGHEICIVDIQRSAKNYWEYRAVVKVDSVTRPVEVYNCRDRFLTRQDGTQIPFSQEPAASLVCRLYRK
;
A
#
# COMPACT_ATOMS: atom_id res chain seq x y z
N MET A 1 30.53 -7.07 36.99
CA MET A 1 29.66 -8.00 36.21
C MET A 1 28.20 -7.57 36.19
N THR A 2 27.63 -7.07 37.30
CA THR A 2 26.23 -6.60 37.38
C THR A 2 25.88 -5.42 36.47
N ARG A 3 26.74 -4.41 36.34
CA ARG A 3 26.49 -3.25 35.45
C ARG A 3 26.32 -3.64 33.98
N ALA A 4 27.14 -4.59 33.50
CA ALA A 4 27.05 -5.09 32.13
C ALA A 4 25.74 -5.87 31.90
N LEU A 5 25.30 -6.64 32.89
CA LEU A 5 24.03 -7.37 32.85
C LEU A 5 22.82 -6.41 32.81
N VAL A 6 22.84 -5.34 33.62
CA VAL A 6 21.78 -4.32 33.63
C VAL A 6 21.70 -3.59 32.29
N LEU A 7 22.84 -3.21 31.71
CA LEU A 7 22.91 -2.60 30.38
C LEU A 7 22.37 -3.55 29.30
N LEU A 8 22.75 -4.82 29.34
CA LEU A 8 22.25 -5.84 28.40
C LEU A 8 20.72 -6.00 28.51
N LEU A 9 20.20 -6.04 29.74
CA LEU A 9 18.76 -6.14 30.00
C LEU A 9 18.00 -4.93 29.44
N PHE A 10 18.59 -3.73 29.56
CA PHE A 10 18.01 -2.49 29.06
C PHE A 10 17.94 -2.46 27.53
N VAL A 11 18.97 -2.96 26.83
CA VAL A 11 18.96 -3.07 25.35
C VAL A 11 17.91 -4.07 24.86
N LEU A 12 17.71 -5.18 25.59
CA LEU A 12 16.71 -6.19 25.24
C LEU A 12 15.25 -5.72 25.41
N LEU A 13 15.03 -4.66 26.21
CA LEU A 13 13.72 -4.06 26.45
C LEU A 13 13.36 -2.96 25.44
N LEU A 14 14.24 -2.64 24.49
CA LEU A 14 13.94 -1.63 23.47
C LEU A 14 12.83 -2.13 22.53
N PRO A 15 11.75 -1.36 22.35
CA PRO A 15 10.67 -1.75 21.45
C PRO A 15 11.16 -1.72 20.00
N ILE A 16 10.99 -2.84 19.30
CA ILE A 16 11.24 -2.92 17.86
C ILE A 16 10.02 -2.30 17.17
N LEU A 17 10.19 -1.12 16.55
CA LEU A 17 9.13 -0.52 15.76
C LEU A 17 8.88 -1.37 14.50
N PRO A 18 7.62 -1.64 14.13
CA PRO A 18 7.33 -2.36 12.90
C PRO A 18 7.83 -1.53 11.71
N ALA A 19 8.77 -2.09 10.95
CA ALA A 19 9.12 -1.53 9.65
C ALA A 19 7.92 -1.70 8.72
N GLN A 20 7.29 -0.59 8.32
CA GLN A 20 6.27 -0.62 7.28
C GLN A 20 6.96 -0.84 5.93
N ALA A 21 7.14 -2.10 5.56
CA ALA A 21 7.62 -2.45 4.23
C ALA A 21 6.46 -2.24 3.24
N ALA A 22 6.66 -1.36 2.26
CA ALA A 22 5.76 -1.25 1.13
C ALA A 22 5.67 -2.61 0.43
N SER A 23 4.44 -3.10 0.16
CA SER A 23 4.26 -4.37 -0.54
C SER A 23 4.53 -4.14 -2.03
N CYS A 24 5.75 -4.42 -2.47
CA CYS A 24 6.17 -4.27 -3.87
C CYS A 24 5.95 -5.55 -4.68
N ARG A 25 5.53 -5.42 -5.94
CA ARG A 25 5.46 -6.50 -6.93
C ARG A 25 5.80 -6.00 -8.33
N ALA A 26 6.46 -6.85 -9.11
CA ALA A 26 6.63 -6.64 -10.54
C ALA A 26 5.33 -7.01 -11.30
N ILE A 27 4.73 -6.06 -11.99
CA ILE A 27 3.47 -6.22 -12.73
C ILE A 27 3.60 -5.49 -14.06
N ALA A 28 3.34 -6.19 -15.18
CA ALA A 28 3.42 -5.62 -16.53
C ALA A 28 4.75 -4.89 -16.84
N GLY A 29 5.87 -5.38 -16.30
CA GLY A 29 7.20 -4.77 -16.49
C GLY A 29 7.52 -3.61 -15.54
N HIS A 30 6.59 -3.20 -14.67
CA HIS A 30 6.78 -2.12 -13.70
C HIS A 30 6.94 -2.67 -12.28
N GLU A 31 7.78 -2.01 -11.47
CA GLU A 31 7.79 -2.23 -10.02
C GLU A 31 6.71 -1.38 -9.38
N ILE A 32 5.70 -2.03 -8.77
CA ILE A 32 4.59 -1.34 -8.13
C ILE A 32 4.58 -1.67 -6.65
N CYS A 33 4.62 -0.65 -5.81
CA CYS A 33 4.53 -0.77 -4.36
C CYS A 33 3.28 -0.08 -3.83
N ILE A 34 2.55 -0.73 -2.93
CA ILE A 34 1.54 -0.05 -2.11
C ILE A 34 2.28 0.68 -0.98
N VAL A 35 2.18 2.01 -0.96
CA VAL A 35 2.73 2.87 0.10
C VAL A 35 1.71 3.03 1.23
N ASP A 36 0.46 3.36 0.87
CA ASP A 36 -0.68 3.39 1.79
C ASP A 36 -1.92 2.82 1.09
N ILE A 37 -2.79 2.17 1.84
CA ILE A 37 -4.05 1.64 1.33
C ILE A 37 -5.11 1.62 2.43
N GLN A 38 -6.26 2.21 2.12
CA GLN A 38 -7.39 2.29 3.02
C GLN A 38 -8.66 1.87 2.27
N ARG A 39 -9.37 0.89 2.80
CA ARG A 39 -10.67 0.47 2.25
C ARG A 39 -11.76 1.42 2.73
N SER A 40 -12.68 1.80 1.86
CA SER A 40 -13.86 2.58 2.22
C SER A 40 -14.76 1.82 3.20
N ALA A 41 -15.29 2.54 4.20
CA ALA A 41 -16.24 1.98 5.15
C ALA A 41 -17.66 1.84 4.55
N LYS A 42 -18.02 2.73 3.61
CA LYS A 42 -19.35 2.73 2.96
C LYS A 42 -19.42 1.71 1.81
N ASN A 43 -18.37 1.64 1.00
CA ASN A 43 -18.31 0.82 -0.20
C ASN A 43 -17.15 -0.17 -0.07
N TYR A 44 -17.40 -1.41 0.35
CA TYR A 44 -16.32 -2.37 0.63
C TYR A 44 -15.46 -2.73 -0.61
N TRP A 45 -15.93 -2.40 -1.82
CA TRP A 45 -15.22 -2.55 -3.08
C TRP A 45 -14.33 -1.36 -3.45
N GLU A 46 -14.35 -0.26 -2.68
CA GLU A 46 -13.54 0.93 -2.94
C GLU A 46 -12.32 1.00 -2.03
N TYR A 47 -11.17 1.31 -2.64
CA TYR A 47 -9.91 1.48 -1.94
C TYR A 47 -9.31 2.83 -2.30
N ARG A 48 -8.86 3.59 -1.31
CA ARG A 48 -8.02 4.77 -1.47
C ARG A 48 -6.59 4.33 -1.28
N ALA A 49 -5.74 4.51 -2.28
CA ALA A 49 -4.37 4.02 -2.23
C ALA A 49 -3.38 5.06 -2.71
N VAL A 50 -2.21 5.06 -2.08
CA VAL A 50 -0.99 5.71 -2.54
C VAL A 50 -0.08 4.60 -3.05
N VAL A 51 0.26 4.66 -4.33
CA VAL A 51 1.13 3.66 -4.96
C VAL A 51 2.40 4.32 -5.46
N LYS A 52 3.50 3.56 -5.45
CA LYS A 52 4.76 3.94 -6.08
C LYS A 52 4.97 3.05 -7.30
N VAL A 53 5.15 3.64 -8.47
CA VAL A 53 5.41 2.94 -9.74
C VAL A 53 6.78 3.36 -10.24
N ASP A 54 7.69 2.41 -10.43
CA ASP A 54 9.08 2.65 -10.86
C ASP A 54 9.75 3.78 -10.08
N SER A 55 9.66 3.72 -8.75
CA SER A 55 10.15 4.73 -7.79
C SER A 55 9.41 6.06 -7.74
N VAL A 56 8.41 6.29 -8.58
CA VAL A 56 7.58 7.51 -8.56
C VAL A 56 6.32 7.28 -7.73
N THR A 57 6.22 7.98 -6.59
CA THR A 57 5.00 7.97 -5.75
C THR A 57 3.91 8.80 -6.40
N ARG A 58 2.75 8.19 -6.64
CA ARG A 58 1.57 8.85 -7.17
C ARG A 58 0.73 9.46 -6.04
N PRO A 59 -0.08 10.50 -6.31
CA PRO A 59 -1.07 11.00 -5.35
C PRO A 59 -2.08 9.92 -4.95
N VAL A 60 -2.90 10.22 -3.95
CA VAL A 60 -3.99 9.32 -3.57
C VAL A 60 -5.00 9.18 -4.70
N GLU A 61 -5.30 7.93 -5.06
CA GLU A 61 -6.26 7.56 -6.10
C GLU A 61 -7.34 6.66 -5.50
N VAL A 62 -8.55 6.70 -6.06
CA VAL A 62 -9.67 5.87 -5.62
C VAL A 62 -9.90 4.73 -6.61
N TYR A 63 -9.67 3.50 -6.17
CA TYR A 63 -9.85 2.28 -6.96
C TYR A 63 -11.21 1.67 -6.68
N ASN A 64 -12.09 1.62 -7.67
CA ASN A 64 -13.35 0.87 -7.60
C ASN A 64 -13.11 -0.55 -8.14
N CYS A 65 -12.93 -1.51 -7.24
CA CYS A 65 -12.59 -2.89 -7.59
C CYS A 65 -13.76 -3.70 -8.15
N ARG A 66 -15.01 -3.26 -7.92
CA ARG A 66 -16.21 -3.89 -8.47
C ARG A 66 -16.39 -3.52 -9.95
N ASP A 67 -16.35 -2.22 -10.22
CA ASP A 67 -16.70 -1.64 -11.52
C ASP A 67 -15.44 -1.43 -12.40
N ARG A 68 -14.25 -1.70 -11.84
CA ARG A 68 -12.95 -1.81 -12.53
C ARG A 68 -12.42 -0.53 -13.18
N PHE A 69 -12.52 0.59 -12.45
CA PHE A 69 -11.91 1.87 -12.81
C PHE A 69 -11.26 2.51 -11.59
N LEU A 70 -10.29 3.40 -11.82
CA LEU A 70 -9.78 4.29 -10.79
C LEU A 70 -10.20 5.73 -11.08
N THR A 71 -10.31 6.53 -10.04
CA THR A 71 -10.52 7.97 -10.12
C THR A 71 -9.27 8.69 -9.61
N ARG A 72 -8.68 9.52 -10.47
CA ARG A 72 -7.54 10.38 -10.12
C ARG A 72 -7.98 11.55 -9.24
N GLN A 73 -7.02 12.27 -8.68
CA GLN A 73 -7.27 13.42 -7.82
C GLN A 73 -8.05 14.54 -8.52
N ASP A 74 -7.91 14.68 -9.83
CA ASP A 74 -8.65 15.63 -10.68
C ASP A 74 -10.08 15.17 -11.03
N GLY A 75 -10.49 13.99 -10.57
CA GLY A 75 -11.79 13.38 -10.89
C GLY A 75 -11.81 12.57 -12.18
N THR A 76 -10.70 12.53 -12.94
CA THR A 76 -10.60 11.74 -14.17
C THR A 76 -10.72 10.25 -13.86
N GLN A 77 -11.61 9.55 -14.57
CA GLN A 77 -11.74 8.10 -14.46
C GLN A 77 -10.87 7.39 -15.51
N ILE A 78 -10.04 6.46 -15.06
CA ILE A 78 -9.18 5.64 -15.91
C ILE A 78 -9.61 4.17 -15.77
N PRO A 79 -9.89 3.45 -16.88
CA PRO A 79 -10.20 2.03 -16.82
C PRO A 79 -8.97 1.22 -16.39
N PHE A 80 -9.18 0.16 -15.61
CA PHE A 80 -8.07 -0.68 -15.11
C PHE A 80 -7.21 -1.33 -16.19
N SER A 81 -7.69 -1.47 -17.43
CA SER A 81 -6.88 -1.95 -18.55
C SER A 81 -5.67 -1.05 -18.85
N GLN A 82 -5.70 0.20 -18.38
CA GLN A 82 -4.61 1.17 -18.51
C GLN A 82 -3.87 1.41 -17.20
N GLU A 83 -4.24 0.70 -16.12
CA GLU A 83 -3.63 0.87 -14.81
C GLU A 83 -3.08 -0.46 -14.26
N PRO A 84 -1.77 -0.70 -14.33
CA PRO A 84 -1.19 -1.94 -13.81
C PRO A 84 -1.29 -2.06 -12.29
N ALA A 85 -1.31 -0.93 -11.54
CA ALA A 85 -1.40 -0.94 -10.08
C ALA A 85 -2.75 -1.47 -9.56
N ALA A 86 -3.80 -1.41 -10.37
CA ALA A 86 -5.14 -1.82 -9.97
C ALA A 86 -5.22 -3.30 -9.56
N SER A 87 -4.45 -4.17 -10.22
CA SER A 87 -4.39 -5.60 -9.90
C SER A 87 -3.79 -5.87 -8.51
N LEU A 88 -2.87 -5.02 -8.06
CA LEU A 88 -2.23 -5.10 -6.75
C LEU A 88 -3.16 -4.55 -5.66
N VAL A 89 -3.73 -3.37 -5.87
CA VAL A 89 -4.65 -2.70 -4.93
C VAL A 89 -5.91 -3.54 -4.69
N CYS A 90 -6.51 -4.07 -5.75
CA CYS A 90 -7.76 -4.82 -5.67
C CYS A 90 -7.59 -6.30 -5.31
N ARG A 91 -6.39 -6.78 -4.95
CA ARG A 91 -6.17 -8.21 -4.67
C ARG A 91 -7.08 -8.75 -3.56
N LEU A 92 -7.35 -7.94 -2.53
CA LEU A 92 -8.14 -8.35 -1.37
C LEU A 92 -9.65 -8.21 -1.58
N TYR A 93 -10.08 -7.65 -2.72
CA TYR A 93 -11.48 -7.57 -3.06
C TYR A 93 -12.01 -8.96 -3.42
N ARG A 94 -12.74 -9.57 -2.48
CA ARG A 94 -13.54 -10.77 -2.72
C ARG A 94 -14.95 -10.34 -3.13
N LYS A 95 -15.47 -10.92 -4.23
CA LYS A 95 -16.85 -10.75 -4.65
C LYS A 95 -17.78 -11.52 -3.72
#